data_AF-A0A932FNV8-F1
#
_entry.id   AF-A0A932FNV8-F1
#
_cell.length_a   1.000
_cell.length_b   1.000
_cell.length_c   1.000
_cell.angle_alpha   90.00
_cell.angle_beta   90.00
_cell.angle_gamma   90.00
#
_symmetry.space_group_name_H-M   'P 1'
#
loop_
_entity.id
_entity.type
_entity.pdbx_description
1 polymer ?
#
loop_
_entity_poly.entity_id
_entity_poly.type
_entity_poly.pdbx_seq_one_letter_code
_entity_poly.pdbx_strand_id
1 'polypeptide(L)'
;MSKQPTPLQKFYAETVAPALMASRGYKNKHQVPKLEKIVINTGISSEADKNQIADTARDIALIAGQKPVLNRSKKAIANFKLKPNQVTGCHVTLRGENMWHFLMRLLAVALPTIRDFRGVPNKLDGQGNYTIGITDFTIFPEIVVENNKRSMGLDITLVTSAGTDDEARELLKALGMPFRRIEPAAPTPAKTSAA
;
A
#
# COMPACT_ATOMS: atom_id res chain seq x y z
N MET A 1 8.26 -24.86 -11.18
CA MET A 1 7.48 -23.77 -11.81
C MET A 1 8.47 -22.79 -12.40
N SER A 2 8.47 -22.64 -13.73
CA SER A 2 9.38 -21.77 -14.47
C SER A 2 9.19 -20.32 -14.03
N LYS A 3 10.27 -19.74 -13.49
CA LYS A 3 10.36 -18.39 -12.92
C LYS A 3 10.30 -17.34 -14.04
N GLN A 4 9.13 -17.15 -14.66
CA GLN A 4 8.95 -16.13 -15.69
C GLN A 4 8.80 -14.77 -15.02
N PRO A 5 9.66 -13.78 -15.35
CA PRO A 5 9.56 -12.47 -14.75
C PRO A 5 8.23 -11.82 -15.13
N THR A 6 7.53 -11.30 -14.13
CA THR A 6 6.22 -10.67 -14.30
C THR A 6 6.31 -9.47 -15.26
N PRO A 7 5.23 -9.10 -15.97
CA PRO A 7 5.29 -7.99 -16.92
C PRO A 7 5.74 -6.67 -16.26
N LEU A 8 5.35 -6.41 -15.01
CA LEU A 8 5.80 -5.23 -14.27
C LEU A 8 7.29 -5.29 -13.91
N GLN A 9 7.80 -6.48 -13.61
CA GLN A 9 9.21 -6.68 -13.31
C GLN A 9 10.09 -6.49 -14.56
N LYS A 10 9.62 -6.94 -15.73
CA LYS A 10 10.27 -6.65 -17.02
C LYS A 10 10.26 -5.15 -17.32
N PHE A 11 9.10 -4.51 -17.18
CA PHE A 11 8.95 -3.07 -17.36
C PHE A 11 9.88 -2.27 -16.43
N TYR A 12 10.03 -2.71 -15.18
CA TYR A 12 10.97 -2.11 -14.25
C TYR A 12 12.42 -2.22 -14.74
N ALA A 13 12.84 -3.41 -15.17
CA ALA A 13 14.22 -3.66 -15.61
C ALA A 13 14.57 -2.97 -16.94
N GLU A 14 13.63 -2.93 -17.89
CA GLU A 14 13.86 -2.45 -19.25
C GLU A 14 13.63 -0.95 -19.41
N THR A 15 12.69 -0.36 -18.65
CA THR A 15 12.27 1.03 -18.85
C THR A 15 12.52 1.89 -17.62
N VAL A 16 12.08 1.45 -16.43
CA VAL A 16 12.13 2.28 -15.23
C VAL A 16 13.55 2.45 -14.71
N ALA A 17 14.32 1.36 -14.60
CA ALA A 17 15.68 1.43 -14.08
C ALA A 17 16.62 2.30 -14.95
N PRO A 18 16.62 2.19 -16.29
CA PRO A 18 17.39 3.11 -17.14
C PRO A 18 16.93 4.56 -17.03
N ALA A 19 15.62 4.81 -16.95
CA ALA A 19 15.08 6.16 -16.80
C ALA A 19 15.52 6.81 -15.48
N LEU A 20 15.51 6.06 -14.37
CA LEU A 20 15.98 6.53 -13.07
C LEU A 20 17.49 6.75 -13.04
N MET A 21 18.27 5.91 -13.73
CA MET A 21 19.71 6.13 -13.88
C MET A 21 20.00 7.43 -14.63
N ALA A 22 19.24 7.72 -15.69
CA ALA A 22 19.40 8.95 -16.46
C ALA A 22 18.95 10.20 -15.70
N SER A 23 17.84 10.14 -14.95
CA SER A 23 17.32 11.30 -14.21
C SER A 23 18.21 11.71 -13.04
N ARG A 24 18.78 10.74 -12.31
CA ARG A 24 19.57 10.96 -11.09
C ARG A 24 21.08 10.86 -11.29
N GLY A 25 21.53 10.38 -12.44
CA GLY A 25 22.96 10.24 -12.75
C GLY A 25 23.67 9.20 -11.88
N TYR A 26 22.99 8.10 -11.49
CA TYR A 26 23.59 7.06 -10.66
C TYR A 26 24.81 6.43 -11.36
N LYS A 27 25.94 6.37 -10.64
CA LYS A 27 27.19 5.80 -11.15
C LYS A 27 27.15 4.27 -11.18
N ASN A 28 26.35 3.65 -10.32
CA ASN A 28 26.23 2.21 -10.18
C ASN A 28 24.78 1.75 -10.35
N LYS A 29 24.57 0.72 -11.18
CA LYS A 29 23.25 0.09 -11.39
C LYS A 29 22.61 -0.40 -10.08
N HIS A 30 23.41 -0.77 -9.09
CA HIS A 30 22.91 -1.23 -7.79
C HIS A 30 22.44 -0.10 -6.86
N GLN A 31 22.71 1.16 -7.18
CA GLN A 31 22.19 2.31 -6.44
C GLN A 31 20.75 2.66 -6.83
N VAL A 32 20.26 2.11 -7.95
CA VAL A 32 18.89 2.38 -8.40
C VAL A 32 17.89 1.84 -7.37
N PRO A 33 16.99 2.69 -6.84
CA PRO A 33 15.99 2.27 -5.87
C PRO A 33 15.10 1.16 -6.40
N LYS A 34 14.93 0.10 -5.61
CA LYS A 34 14.07 -1.04 -5.94
C LYS A 34 12.98 -1.22 -4.88
N LEU A 35 11.91 -1.92 -5.25
CA LEU A 35 10.89 -2.37 -4.31
C LEU A 35 11.39 -3.62 -3.57
N GLU A 36 11.42 -3.58 -2.23
CA GLU A 36 11.93 -4.70 -1.43
C GLU A 36 10.83 -5.67 -0.98
N LYS A 37 9.72 -5.10 -0.47
CA LYS A 37 8.57 -5.84 0.02
C LYS A 37 7.34 -4.96 0.00
N ILE A 38 6.18 -5.60 -0.05
CA ILE A 38 4.89 -4.96 0.20
C ILE A 38 4.30 -5.62 1.44
N VAL A 39 3.94 -4.80 2.42
CA VAL A 39 3.24 -5.25 3.62
C VAL A 39 1.79 -4.82 3.50
N ILE A 40 0.89 -5.77 3.60
CA ILE A 40 -0.54 -5.54 3.65
C ILE A 40 -0.96 -5.77 5.10
N ASN A 41 -1.61 -4.80 5.72
CA ASN A 41 -2.01 -4.85 7.11
C ASN A 41 -3.46 -4.40 7.27
N THR A 42 -4.21 -5.07 8.12
CA THR A 42 -5.53 -4.61 8.56
C THR A 42 -5.62 -4.62 10.07
N GLY A 43 -6.31 -3.61 10.61
CA GLY A 43 -6.70 -3.56 12.00
C GLY A 43 -8.02 -4.27 12.21
N ILE A 44 -8.07 -5.13 13.24
CA ILE A 44 -9.31 -5.78 13.68
C ILE A 44 -9.64 -5.24 15.07
N SER A 45 -10.90 -4.88 15.30
CA SER A 45 -11.34 -4.40 16.62
C SER A 45 -11.06 -5.45 17.70
N SER A 46 -10.70 -5.01 18.90
CA SER A 46 -10.50 -5.89 20.05
C SER A 46 -11.76 -6.66 20.43
N GLU A 47 -12.94 -6.10 20.12
CA GLU A 47 -14.25 -6.71 20.37
C GLU A 47 -14.74 -7.60 19.22
N ALA A 48 -13.91 -7.85 18.20
CA ALA A 48 -14.31 -8.67 17.07
C ALA A 48 -14.48 -10.14 17.47
N ASP A 49 -15.55 -10.76 16.96
CA ASP A 49 -15.82 -12.17 17.15
C ASP A 49 -14.80 -13.05 16.42
N LYS A 50 -14.65 -14.30 16.88
CA LYS A 50 -13.75 -15.29 16.25
C LYS A 50 -14.07 -15.50 14.76
N ASN A 51 -15.35 -15.46 14.40
CA ASN A 51 -15.80 -15.60 13.01
C ASN A 51 -15.35 -14.41 12.17
N GLN A 52 -15.46 -13.19 12.70
CA GLN A 52 -15.01 -11.99 12.00
C GLN A 52 -13.50 -12.02 11.75
N ILE A 53 -12.71 -12.43 12.74
CA ILE A 53 -11.25 -12.58 12.59
C ILE A 53 -10.90 -13.60 11.49
N ALA A 54 -11.60 -14.74 11.46
CA ALA A 54 -11.38 -15.79 10.47
C ALA A 54 -11.76 -15.33 9.05
N ASP A 55 -12.85 -14.59 8.91
CA ASP A 55 -13.30 -14.03 7.65
C ASP A 55 -12.32 -12.98 7.12
N THR A 56 -11.89 -12.02 7.95
CA THR A 56 -10.89 -11.02 7.55
C THR A 56 -9.57 -11.69 7.12
N ALA A 57 -9.15 -12.74 7.82
CA ALA A 57 -7.95 -13.49 7.43
C ALA A 57 -8.14 -14.23 6.09
N ARG A 58 -9.35 -14.74 5.81
CA ARG A 58 -9.67 -15.36 4.52
C ARG A 58 -9.63 -14.33 3.39
N ASP A 59 -10.24 -13.18 3.60
CA ASP A 59 -10.33 -12.11 2.60
C ASP A 59 -8.93 -11.58 2.23
N ILE A 60 -8.07 -11.35 3.23
CA ILE A 60 -6.67 -10.98 2.99
C ILE A 60 -5.89 -12.10 2.29
N ALA A 61 -6.17 -13.36 2.62
CA ALA A 61 -5.53 -14.48 1.94
C ALA A 61 -5.88 -14.51 0.44
N LEU A 62 -7.13 -14.20 0.08
CA LEU A 62 -7.58 -14.10 -1.30
C LEU A 62 -6.90 -12.95 -2.04
N ILE A 63 -6.87 -11.76 -1.43
CA ILE A 63 -6.22 -10.58 -2.01
C ILE A 63 -4.72 -10.85 -2.24
N ALA A 64 -4.03 -11.34 -1.22
CA ALA A 64 -2.58 -11.52 -1.25
C ALA A 64 -2.13 -12.81 -1.97
N GLY A 65 -3.01 -13.80 -2.12
CA GLY A 65 -2.65 -15.15 -2.58
C GLY A 65 -1.76 -15.91 -1.58
N GLN A 66 -1.71 -15.47 -0.32
CA GLN A 66 -0.81 -15.98 0.71
C GLN A 66 -1.52 -15.99 2.06
N LYS A 67 -1.34 -17.07 2.83
CA LYS A 67 -1.91 -17.18 4.18
C LYS A 67 -1.36 -16.07 5.08
N PRO A 68 -2.22 -15.26 5.72
CA PRO A 68 -1.77 -14.16 6.53
C PRO A 68 -1.41 -14.58 7.96
N VAL A 69 -0.67 -13.73 8.63
CA VAL A 69 -0.26 -13.89 10.02
C VAL A 69 -1.15 -13.04 10.91
N LEU A 70 -1.77 -13.67 11.92
CA LEU A 70 -2.59 -12.99 12.91
C LEU A 70 -1.69 -12.27 13.93
N ASN A 71 -1.87 -10.97 14.05
CA ASN A 71 -1.16 -10.12 15.00
C ASN A 71 -1.82 -10.21 16.37
N ARG A 72 -0.99 -10.42 17.40
CA ARG A 72 -1.43 -10.50 18.79
C ARG A 72 -0.92 -9.32 19.60
N SER A 73 -1.72 -8.88 20.55
CA SER A 73 -1.37 -7.80 21.48
C SER A 73 -0.19 -8.20 22.37
N LYS A 74 0.80 -7.31 22.48
CA LYS A 74 1.96 -7.46 23.38
C LYS A 74 1.68 -6.94 24.80
N LYS A 75 0.83 -5.91 24.91
CA LYS A 75 0.52 -5.23 26.18
C LYS A 75 -0.99 -5.20 26.38
N ALA A 76 -1.40 -5.25 27.65
CA ALA A 76 -2.78 -5.00 28.05
C ALA A 76 -2.98 -3.48 28.20
N ILE A 77 -4.03 -2.94 27.59
CA ILE A 77 -4.39 -1.53 27.71
C ILE A 77 -5.90 -1.44 27.92
N ALA A 78 -6.30 -0.99 29.11
CA ALA A 78 -7.70 -0.97 29.54
C ALA A 78 -8.57 -0.08 28.66
N ASN A 79 -8.06 1.08 28.21
CA ASN A 79 -8.80 2.02 27.36
C ASN A 79 -9.26 1.40 26.02
N PHE A 80 -8.49 0.46 25.48
CA PHE A 80 -8.82 -0.27 24.25
C PHE A 80 -9.46 -1.63 24.52
N LYS A 81 -9.78 -1.93 25.80
CA LYS A 81 -10.29 -3.23 26.27
C LYS A 81 -9.41 -4.41 25.84
N LEU A 82 -8.10 -4.18 25.70
CA LEU A 82 -7.16 -5.16 25.21
C LEU A 82 -6.60 -6.03 26.32
N LYS A 83 -6.77 -7.35 26.18
CA LYS A 83 -6.08 -8.36 26.99
C LYS A 83 -4.76 -8.77 26.31
N PRO A 84 -3.78 -9.30 27.05
CA PRO A 84 -2.53 -9.79 26.44
C PRO A 84 -2.82 -11.01 25.56
N ASN A 85 -2.05 -11.17 24.47
CA ASN A 85 -2.15 -12.29 23.52
C ASN A 85 -3.50 -12.39 22.79
N GLN A 86 -4.25 -11.30 22.72
CA GLN A 86 -5.50 -11.19 21.97
C GLN A 86 -5.21 -10.83 20.51
N VAL A 87 -5.97 -11.37 19.56
CA VAL A 87 -5.81 -11.03 18.13
C VAL A 87 -6.36 -9.63 17.88
N THR A 88 -5.54 -8.76 17.29
CA THR A 88 -5.89 -7.35 17.04
C THR A 88 -5.70 -6.92 15.59
N GLY A 89 -5.23 -7.82 14.72
CA GLY A 89 -4.99 -7.49 13.34
C GLY A 89 -4.46 -8.67 12.55
N CYS A 90 -4.27 -8.45 11.26
CA CYS A 90 -3.82 -9.46 10.33
C CYS A 90 -2.89 -8.80 9.31
N HIS A 91 -1.77 -9.44 8.99
CA HIS A 91 -0.83 -8.90 8.01
C HIS A 91 -0.25 -9.98 7.10
N VAL A 92 0.17 -9.56 5.91
CA VAL A 92 0.93 -10.36 4.95
C VAL A 92 2.14 -9.55 4.51
N THR A 93 3.29 -10.20 4.36
CA THR A 93 4.44 -9.62 3.67
C THR A 93 4.65 -10.34 2.34
N LEU A 94 4.49 -9.61 1.25
CA LEU A 94 4.74 -10.08 -0.11
C LEU A 94 6.15 -9.69 -0.53
N ARG A 95 6.86 -10.63 -1.15
CA ARG A 95 8.21 -10.46 -1.71
C ARG A 95 8.31 -11.19 -3.05
N GLY A 96 9.28 -10.82 -3.88
CA GLY A 96 9.54 -11.50 -5.15
C GLY A 96 8.38 -11.36 -6.14
N GLU A 97 7.96 -12.45 -6.77
CA GLU A 97 6.95 -12.43 -7.84
C GLU A 97 5.56 -12.04 -7.34
N ASN A 98 5.12 -12.58 -6.19
CA ASN A 98 3.80 -12.29 -5.62
C ASN A 98 3.63 -10.79 -5.31
N MET A 99 4.72 -10.12 -4.94
CA MET A 99 4.76 -8.68 -4.71
C MET A 99 4.47 -7.90 -6.00
N TRP A 100 5.13 -8.26 -7.10
CA TRP A 100 4.92 -7.61 -8.40
C TRP A 100 3.52 -7.89 -8.97
N HIS A 101 3.00 -9.10 -8.81
CA HIS A 101 1.62 -9.43 -9.17
C HIS A 101 0.59 -8.63 -8.37
N PHE A 102 0.80 -8.50 -7.06
CA PHE A 102 -0.07 -7.68 -6.22
C PHE A 102 -0.01 -6.20 -6.62
N LEU A 103 1.19 -5.64 -6.84
CA LEU A 103 1.35 -4.25 -7.26
C LEU A 103 0.65 -3.98 -8.60
N MET A 104 0.76 -4.89 -9.56
CA MET A 104 0.05 -4.78 -10.84
C MET A 104 -1.47 -4.79 -10.66
N ARG A 105 -2.01 -5.72 -9.86
CA ARG A 105 -3.46 -5.75 -9.55
C ARG A 105 -3.91 -4.48 -8.83
N LEU A 106 -3.11 -3.98 -7.89
CA LEU A 106 -3.39 -2.74 -7.18
C LEU A 106 -3.50 -1.55 -8.12
N LEU A 107 -2.51 -1.37 -9.01
CA LEU A 107 -2.45 -0.23 -9.93
C LEU A 107 -3.51 -0.30 -11.05
N ALA A 108 -3.66 -1.47 -11.67
CA ALA A 108 -4.49 -1.62 -12.86
C ALA A 108 -5.97 -1.86 -12.55
N VAL A 109 -6.29 -2.49 -11.40
CA VAL A 109 -7.65 -2.94 -11.08
C VAL A 109 -8.19 -2.22 -9.85
N ALA A 110 -7.46 -2.26 -8.74
CA ALA A 110 -8.01 -1.83 -7.45
C ALA A 110 -8.13 -0.30 -7.32
N LEU A 111 -7.08 0.46 -7.66
CA LEU A 111 -7.10 1.93 -7.51
C LEU A 111 -8.15 2.62 -8.41
N PRO A 112 -8.32 2.25 -9.70
CA PRO A 112 -9.35 2.86 -10.55
C PRO A 112 -10.78 2.56 -10.11
N THR A 113 -10.98 1.46 -9.38
CA THR A 113 -12.31 1.03 -8.89
C THR A 113 -12.77 1.83 -7.66
N ILE A 114 -11.85 2.58 -7.02
CA ILE A 114 -12.21 3.45 -5.90
C ILE A 114 -13.18 4.55 -6.38
N ARG A 115 -14.35 4.65 -5.73
CA ARG A 115 -15.32 5.72 -6.00
C ARG A 115 -14.69 7.09 -5.75
N ASP A 116 -14.85 8.00 -6.71
CA ASP A 116 -14.29 9.36 -6.68
C ASP A 116 -12.76 9.41 -6.49
N PHE A 117 -12.04 8.50 -7.16
CA PHE A 117 -10.58 8.44 -7.07
C PHE A 117 -9.90 9.68 -7.66
N ARG A 118 -9.34 10.53 -6.79
CA ARG A 118 -8.55 11.73 -7.14
C ARG A 118 -7.03 11.53 -7.07
N GLY A 119 -6.57 10.29 -7.14
CA GLY A 119 -5.18 9.93 -6.91
C GLY A 119 -4.81 9.79 -5.43
N VAL A 120 -3.68 9.11 -5.20
CA VAL A 120 -3.12 8.82 -3.88
C VAL A 120 -2.32 10.02 -3.33
N PRO A 121 -2.23 10.19 -2.00
CA PRO A 121 -1.48 11.30 -1.41
C PRO A 121 0.02 11.21 -1.72
N ASN A 122 0.68 12.36 -1.91
CA ASN A 122 2.11 12.41 -2.29
C ASN A 122 3.07 12.31 -1.09
N LYS A 123 2.53 12.12 0.11
CA LYS A 123 3.31 12.12 1.36
C LYS A 123 3.92 10.73 1.59
N LEU A 124 5.24 10.68 1.69
CA LEU A 124 6.02 9.51 2.09
C LEU A 124 6.43 9.62 3.57
N ASP A 125 7.14 8.63 4.08
CA ASP A 125 7.53 8.51 5.48
C ASP A 125 8.86 9.21 5.85
N GLY A 126 9.53 9.87 4.90
CA GLY A 126 10.84 10.51 5.09
C GLY A 126 12.03 9.60 4.79
N GLN A 127 11.81 8.29 4.68
CA GLN A 127 12.83 7.28 4.41
C GLN A 127 12.57 6.51 3.11
N GLY A 128 11.77 7.08 2.21
CA GLY A 128 11.49 6.47 0.91
C GLY A 128 10.50 5.30 0.95
N ASN A 129 9.80 5.06 2.07
CA ASN A 129 8.67 4.13 2.07
C ASN A 129 7.36 4.88 1.90
N TYR A 130 6.40 4.16 1.35
CA TYR A 130 5.10 4.73 1.03
C TYR A 130 3.99 3.87 1.59
N THR A 131 3.08 4.49 2.34
CA THR A 131 1.91 3.80 2.90
C THR A 131 0.65 4.46 2.37
N ILE A 132 -0.27 3.63 1.87
CA ILE A 132 -1.62 4.03 1.50
C ILE A 132 -2.63 3.33 2.39
N GLY A 133 -3.56 4.12 2.91
CA GLY A 133 -4.75 3.60 3.59
C GLY A 133 -5.89 3.50 2.58
N ILE A 134 -6.49 2.33 2.51
CA ILE A 134 -7.68 2.04 1.72
C ILE A 134 -8.82 1.83 2.71
N THR A 135 -9.89 2.60 2.57
CA THR A 135 -11.02 2.56 3.50
C THR A 135 -11.88 1.32 3.34
N ASP A 136 -11.95 0.78 2.11
CA ASP A 136 -12.75 -0.38 1.80
C ASP A 136 -12.01 -1.35 0.87
N PHE A 137 -11.93 -2.60 1.29
CA PHE A 137 -11.25 -3.70 0.60
C PHE A 137 -12.10 -4.33 -0.53
N THR A 138 -13.36 -3.91 -0.69
CA THR A 138 -14.25 -4.29 -1.81
C THR A 138 -13.73 -3.86 -3.19
N ILE A 139 -12.70 -3.02 -3.23
CA ILE A 139 -12.01 -2.61 -4.46
C ILE A 139 -11.30 -3.76 -5.17
N PHE A 140 -11.05 -4.86 -4.45
CA PHE A 140 -10.46 -6.06 -5.01
C PHE A 140 -11.57 -6.98 -5.53
N PRO A 141 -11.59 -7.34 -6.82
CA PRO A 141 -12.64 -8.18 -7.39
C PRO A 141 -12.66 -9.60 -6.81
N GLU A 142 -11.59 -10.03 -6.14
CA GLU A 142 -11.51 -11.31 -5.46
C GLU A 142 -12.42 -11.40 -4.21
N ILE A 143 -12.89 -10.26 -3.70
CA ILE A 143 -13.73 -10.20 -2.50
C ILE A 143 -15.21 -10.30 -2.90
N VAL A 144 -15.88 -11.33 -2.38
CA VAL A 144 -17.33 -11.47 -2.50
C VAL A 144 -17.97 -10.87 -1.24
N VAL A 145 -18.69 -9.77 -1.41
CA VAL A 145 -19.42 -9.13 -0.31
C VAL A 145 -20.68 -9.92 -0.02
N GLU A 146 -20.70 -10.65 1.09
CA GLU A 146 -21.96 -11.10 1.67
C GLU A 146 -22.66 -9.91 2.35
N ASN A 147 -23.97 -9.77 2.11
CA ASN A 147 -24.84 -8.61 2.36
C ASN A 147 -24.77 -7.88 3.72
N ASN A 148 -23.98 -8.33 4.70
CA ASN A 148 -23.92 -7.76 6.06
C ASN A 148 -22.51 -7.64 6.68
N LYS A 149 -21.42 -7.69 5.88
CA LYS A 149 -20.06 -7.49 6.42
C LYS A 149 -19.71 -6.00 6.53
N ARG A 150 -19.24 -5.58 7.71
CA ARG A 150 -18.74 -4.21 7.95
C ARG A 150 -17.61 -3.89 6.97
N SER A 151 -17.62 -2.69 6.39
CA SER A 151 -16.50 -2.16 5.61
C SER A 151 -15.23 -2.15 6.48
N MET A 152 -14.18 -2.84 6.04
CA MET A 152 -12.90 -2.90 6.74
C MET A 152 -11.82 -2.18 5.93
N GLY A 153 -10.99 -1.41 6.62
CA GLY A 153 -9.85 -0.76 6.01
C GLY A 153 -8.67 -1.71 5.80
N LEU A 154 -7.81 -1.34 4.87
CA LEU A 154 -6.56 -2.01 4.55
C LEU A 154 -5.46 -0.95 4.40
N ASP A 155 -4.36 -1.14 5.11
CA ASP A 155 -3.14 -0.36 4.91
C ASP A 155 -2.16 -1.16 4.07
N ILE A 156 -1.63 -0.54 3.02
CA ILE A 156 -0.62 -1.13 2.15
C ILE A 156 0.63 -0.28 2.25
N THR A 157 1.71 -0.89 2.73
CA THR A 157 3.03 -0.27 2.83
C THR A 157 3.96 -0.84 1.76
N LEU A 158 4.37 0.01 0.83
CA LEU A 158 5.42 -0.24 -0.14
C LEU A 158 6.77 0.14 0.49
N VAL A 159 7.62 -0.85 0.71
CA VAL A 159 8.98 -0.64 1.21
C VAL A 159 9.93 -0.61 0.03
N THR A 160 10.68 0.48 -0.08
CA THR A 160 11.68 0.64 -1.15
C THR A 160 13.07 0.76 -0.55
N SER A 161 14.09 0.56 -1.37
CA SER A 161 15.49 0.76 -0.97
C SER A 161 15.96 2.21 -1.15
N ALA A 162 15.06 3.15 -1.44
CA ALA A 162 15.42 4.55 -1.64
C ALA A 162 15.92 5.17 -0.33
N GLY A 163 16.89 6.06 -0.41
CA GLY A 163 17.36 6.80 0.77
C GLY A 163 16.56 8.07 1.05
N THR A 164 15.83 8.56 0.03
CA THR A 164 15.08 9.81 0.10
C THR A 164 13.68 9.66 -0.47
N ASP A 165 12.77 10.50 0.00
CA ASP A 165 11.37 10.50 -0.45
C ASP A 165 11.22 10.86 -1.93
N ASP A 166 12.10 11.71 -2.45
CA ASP A 166 12.04 12.13 -3.85
C ASP A 166 12.39 10.97 -4.80
N GLU A 167 13.39 10.16 -4.45
CA GLU A 167 13.77 8.96 -5.20
C GLU A 167 12.65 7.92 -5.21
N ALA A 168 12.05 7.66 -4.05
CA ALA A 168 10.93 6.75 -3.95
C ALA A 168 9.71 7.26 -4.71
N ARG A 169 9.46 8.57 -4.70
CA ARG A 169 8.36 9.17 -5.45
C ARG A 169 8.58 9.07 -6.96
N GLU A 170 9.80 9.31 -7.44
CA GLU A 170 10.17 9.12 -8.85
C GLU A 170 9.99 7.65 -9.27
N LEU A 171 10.46 6.71 -8.45
CA LEU A 171 10.28 5.27 -8.68
C LEU A 171 8.81 4.89 -8.80
N LEU A 172 7.99 5.28 -7.82
CA LEU A 172 6.56 4.96 -7.80
C LEU A 172 5.81 5.63 -8.97
N LYS A 173 6.17 6.86 -9.33
CA LYS A 173 5.62 7.56 -10.52
C LYS A 173 5.96 6.80 -11.80
N ALA A 174 7.22 6.39 -11.96
CA ALA A 174 7.67 5.65 -13.13
C ALA A 174 7.00 4.27 -13.23
N LEU A 175 6.64 3.65 -12.10
CA LEU A 175 5.85 2.43 -12.04
C LEU A 175 4.36 2.65 -12.33
N GLY A 176 3.90 3.89 -12.53
CA GLY A 176 2.52 4.22 -12.87
C GLY A 176 1.62 4.53 -11.67
N MET A 177 2.18 4.85 -10.50
CA MET A 177 1.39 5.20 -9.33
C MET A 177 0.65 6.54 -9.55
N PRO A 178 -0.69 6.56 -9.45
CA PRO A 178 -1.50 7.75 -9.72
C PRO A 178 -1.49 8.72 -8.54
N PHE A 179 -0.41 9.49 -8.41
CA PHE A 179 -0.29 10.54 -7.42
C PHE A 179 -1.26 11.70 -7.68
N ARG A 180 -1.89 12.22 -6.61
CA ARG A 180 -2.75 13.40 -6.71
C ARG A 180 -1.91 14.58 -7.20
N ARG A 181 -2.35 15.23 -8.29
CA ARG A 181 -1.78 16.51 -8.71
C ARG A 181 -2.12 17.54 -7.64
N ILE A 182 -1.09 18.06 -6.99
CA ILE A 182 -1.23 19.25 -6.15
C ILE A 182 -1.25 20.41 -7.15
N GLU A 183 -2.44 20.84 -7.56
CA GLU A 183 -2.53 22.18 -8.13
C GLU A 183 -2.07 23.16 -7.04
N PRO A 184 -1.13 24.07 -7.34
CA PRO A 184 -0.79 25.10 -6.38
C PRO A 184 -2.08 25.89 -6.13
N ALA A 185 -2.54 25.86 -4.87
CA ALA A 185 -3.71 26.62 -4.46
C ALA A 185 -3.51 28.07 -4.92
N ALA A 186 -4.46 28.59 -5.70
CA ALA A 186 -4.48 29.99 -6.07
C ALA A 186 -4.29 30.83 -4.79
N PRO A 187 -3.46 31.89 -4.80
CA PRO A 187 -3.21 32.69 -3.61
C PRO A 187 -4.55 33.22 -3.10
N THR A 188 -4.97 32.75 -1.93
CA THR A 188 -6.16 33.25 -1.24
C THR A 188 -6.00 34.76 -1.12
N PRO A 189 -6.94 35.58 -1.62
CA PRO A 189 -6.82 37.02 -1.50
C PRO A 189 -6.73 37.37 -0.02
N ALA A 190 -5.64 38.05 0.34
CA ALA A 190 -5.43 38.58 1.67
C ALA A 190 -6.68 39.37 2.06
N LYS A 191 -7.34 38.98 3.17
CA LYS A 191 -8.38 39.79 3.77
C LYS A 191 -7.74 41.12 4.14
N THR A 192 -7.98 42.15 3.33
CA THR A 192 -7.78 43.54 3.73
C THR A 192 -8.63 43.76 4.97
N SER A 193 -8.00 43.86 6.14
CA SER A 193 -8.66 44.43 7.31
C SER A 193 -8.99 45.87 6.98
N ALA A 194 -10.26 46.15 6.72
CA ALA A 194 -10.77 47.50 6.74
C ALA A 194 -10.61 48.05 8.16
N ALA A 195 -10.12 49.29 8.22
CA ALA A 195 -9.96 50.13 9.39
C ALA A 195 -11.31 50.52 10.01
#